data_AF-A0AAW7FL50-F1
#
_entry.id   AF-A0AAW7FL50-F1
#
_cell.length_a   1.000
_cell.length_b   1.000
_cell.length_c   1.000
_cell.angle_alpha   90.00
_cell.angle_beta   90.00
_cell.angle_gamma   90.00
#
_symmetry.space_group_name_H-M   'P 1'
#
loop_
_entity.id
_entity.type
_entity.pdbx_description
1 polymer ?
#
loop_
_entity_poly.entity_id
_entity_poly.type
_entity_poly.pdbx_seq_one_letter_code
_entity_poly.pdbx_strand_id
1 'polypeptide(L)' 'MKLATETREILRQYKALINARRRENGQSALRTEQVIDEICYYMTCQSAVYLCGQFIRQDGYGQ' A
#
# COMPACT_ATOMS: atom_id res chain seq x y z
N MET A 1 -7.03 -12.50 7.82
CA MET A 1 -5.55 -12.52 7.71
C MET A 1 -4.93 -12.22 9.07
N LYS A 2 -4.00 -13.04 9.58
CA LYS A 2 -3.22 -12.72 10.79
C LYS A 2 -1.90 -12.12 10.36
N LEU A 3 -1.77 -10.80 10.46
CA LEU A 3 -0.51 -10.08 10.22
C LEU A 3 0.33 -10.06 11.50
N ALA A 4 1.67 -10.10 11.34
CA ALA A 4 2.58 -9.87 12.46
C ALA A 4 2.33 -8.49 13.07
N THR A 5 2.67 -8.33 14.36
CA THR A 5 2.51 -7.05 15.07
C THR A 5 3.27 -5.93 14.37
N GLU A 6 4.52 -6.18 13.98
CA GLU A 6 5.33 -5.25 13.22
C GLU A 6 4.66 -4.83 11.90
N THR A 7 4.13 -5.77 11.12
CA THR A 7 3.41 -5.46 9.88
C THR A 7 2.19 -4.56 10.12
N ARG A 8 1.47 -4.79 11.24
CA ARG A 8 0.33 -3.95 11.62
C ARG A 8 0.75 -2.53 12.02
N GLU A 9 1.90 -2.40 12.67
CA GLU A 9 2.45 -1.09 13.06
C GLU A 9 2.88 -0.28 11.83
N ILE A 10 3.57 -0.93 10.88
CA ILE A 10 3.94 -0.31 9.59
C ILE A 10 2.68 0.19 8.86
N LEU A 11 1.65 -0.66 8.73
CA LEU A 11 0.39 -0.25 8.09
C LEU A 11 -0.32 0.88 8.85
N ARG A 12 -0.28 0.87 10.19
CA ARG A 12 -0.84 1.95 11.01
C ARG A 12 -0.13 3.27 10.77
N GLN A 13 1.20 3.26 10.66
CA GLN A 13 2.00 4.44 10.36
C GLN A 13 1.63 5.02 8.99
N TYR A 14 1.63 4.20 7.94
CA TYR A 14 1.26 4.66 6.60
C TYR A 14 -0.17 5.21 6.57
N LYS A 15 -1.12 4.49 7.15
CA LYS A 15 -2.52 4.94 7.26
C LYS A 15 -2.63 6.30 7.96
N ALA A 16 -1.89 6.52 9.05
CA ALA A 16 -1.91 7.79 9.77
C ALA A 16 -1.41 8.95 8.89
N LEU A 17 -0.29 8.74 8.20
CA LEU A 17 0.29 9.75 7.30
C LEU A 17 -0.63 10.07 6.12
N ILE A 18 -1.21 9.05 5.49
CA ILE A 18 -2.16 9.23 4.38
C ILE A 18 -3.40 9.97 4.85
N ASN A 19 -3.99 9.58 5.98
CA ASN A 19 -5.21 10.20 6.49
C ASN A 19 -4.99 11.64 6.99
N ALA A 20 -3.79 11.99 7.46
CA ALA A 20 -3.44 13.38 7.76
C ALA A 20 -3.52 14.24 6.50
N ARG A 21 -2.86 13.82 5.41
CA ARG A 21 -2.89 14.52 4.11
C ARG A 21 -4.30 14.58 3.50
N ARG A 22 -5.06 13.49 3.59
CA ARG A 22 -6.45 13.46 3.11
C ARG A 22 -7.33 14.45 3.88
N ARG A 23 -7.14 14.56 5.20
CA ARG A 23 -7.86 15.53 6.03
C ARG A 23 -7.53 16.97 5.65
N GLU A 24 -6.27 17.28 5.37
CA GLU A 24 -5.86 18.61 4.88
C GLU A 24 -6.56 18.96 3.56
N ASN A 25 -6.80 17.96 2.70
CA ASN A 25 -7.51 18.11 1.43
C ASN A 25 -9.04 17.98 1.55
N GLY A 26 -9.62 17.93 2.77
CA GLY A 26 -11.06 17.77 2.99
C GLY A 26 -11.63 16.40 2.59
N GLN A 27 -10.77 15.41 2.39
CA GLN A 27 -11.14 14.05 1.98
C GLN A 27 -11.42 13.16 3.20
N SER A 28 -12.28 12.16 3.00
CA SER A 28 -12.59 11.14 4.00
C SER A 28 -11.37 10.27 4.31
N ALA A 29 -11.26 9.85 5.58
CA ALA A 29 -10.20 8.94 6.02
C ALA A 29 -10.36 7.55 5.41
N LEU A 30 -9.24 6.95 5.00
CA LEU A 30 -9.18 5.59 4.49
C LEU A 30 -9.19 4.58 5.64
N ARG A 31 -9.82 3.43 5.37
CA ARG A 31 -9.73 2.22 6.18
C ARG A 31 -8.44 1.46 5.88
N THR A 32 -8.08 0.51 6.74
CA THR A 32 -6.83 -0.24 6.59
C THR A 32 -6.87 -1.10 5.33
N GLU A 33 -8.02 -1.70 5.03
CA GLU A 33 -8.21 -2.51 3.82
C GLU A 33 -7.94 -1.69 2.55
N GLN A 34 -8.46 -0.46 2.48
CA GLN A 34 -8.25 0.42 1.33
C GLN A 34 -6.78 0.79 1.11
N VAL A 35 -6.02 0.97 2.19
CA VAL A 35 -4.57 1.24 2.10
C VAL A 35 -3.84 0.01 1.56
N ILE A 36 -4.24 -1.20 1.97
CA ILE A 36 -3.66 -2.45 1.45
C ILE A 36 -4.01 -2.63 -0.03
N ASP A 37 -5.28 -2.40 -0.41
CA ASP A 37 -5.73 -2.49 -1.80
C ASP A 37 -4.94 -1.55 -2.72
N GLU A 38 -4.73 -0.30 -2.29
CA GLU A 38 -3.93 0.68 -3.03
C GLU A 38 -2.45 0.29 -3.13
N ILE A 39 -1.86 -0.28 -2.07
CA ILE A 39 -0.47 -0.80 -2.12
C ILE A 39 -0.39 -1.96 -3.13
N CYS A 40 -1.37 -2.86 -3.13
CA CYS A 40 -1.45 -3.98 -4.07
C CYS A 40 -1.62 -3.50 -5.51
N TYR A 41 -2.49 -2.53 -5.75
CA TYR A 41 -2.65 -1.91 -7.06
C TYR A 41 -1.38 -1.19 -7.51
N TYR A 42 -0.75 -0.39 -6.65
CA TYR A 42 0.46 0.34 -6.99
C TYR A 42 1.60 -0.59 -7.43
N MET A 43 1.71 -1.77 -6.83
CA MET A 43 2.68 -2.79 -7.25
C MET A 43 2.48 -3.21 -8.71
N THR A 44 1.24 -3.29 -9.22
CA THR A 44 1.01 -3.66 -10.64
C THR A 44 1.48 -2.56 -11.58
N CYS A 45 1.40 -1.29 -11.17
CA CYS A 45 1.85 -0.15 -11.96
C CYS A 45 3.39 -0.05 -12.10
N GLN A 46 4.17 -0.87 -11.39
CA GLN A 46 5.63 -0.85 -11.48
C GLN A 46 6.11 -1.77 -12.62
N SER A 47 7.21 -1.41 -13.28
CA SER A 47 7.87 -2.30 -14.26
C SER A 47 8.57 -3.50 -13.61
N ALA A 48 8.86 -3.41 -12.32
CA ALA A 48 9.40 -4.50 -11.52
C ALA A 48 9.14 -4.27 -10.03
N VAL A 49 9.01 -5.35 -9.28
CA VAL A 49 8.87 -5.34 -7.81
C VAL A 49 9.82 -6.35 -7.18
N TYR A 50 10.20 -6.09 -5.93
CA TYR A 50 10.94 -7.04 -5.10
C TYR A 50 10.06 -7.49 -3.94
N LEU A 51 9.57 -8.72 -3.99
CA LEU A 51 8.63 -9.27 -3.02
C LEU A 51 9.12 -10.62 -2.53
N CYS A 52 9.06 -10.85 -1.21
CA CYS A 52 9.42 -12.13 -0.59
C CYS A 52 10.82 -12.64 -0.97
N GLY A 53 11.78 -11.73 -1.17
CA GLY A 53 13.15 -12.08 -1.57
C GLY A 53 13.33 -12.38 -3.05
N GLN A 54 12.31 -12.10 -3.89
CA GLN A 54 12.33 -12.36 -5.32
C GLN A 54 12.18 -11.08 -6.11
N PHE A 55 13.04 -10.91 -7.12
CA PHE A 55 12.89 -9.86 -8.12
C PHE A 55 11.94 -10.32 -9.22
N ILE A 56 10.87 -9.57 -9.44
CA ILE A 56 9.82 -9.87 -10.41
C ILE A 56 9.80 -8.73 -11.42
N ARG A 57 10.18 -9.01 -12.67
CA ARG A 57 10.01 -8.08 -13.79
C ARG A 57 8.57 -8.19 -14.28
N GLN A 58 7.81 -7.11 -14.15
CA GLN A 58 6.42 -7.02 -14.55
C GLN A 58 6.39 -6.48 -15.98
N ASP A 59 6.56 -7.37 -16.96
CA ASP A 59 6.43 -6.99 -18.37
C ASP A 59 4.98 -6.52 -18.64
N GLY A 60 4.75 -5.21 -18.54
CA GLY A 60 3.60 -4.52 -19.11
C GLY A 60 2.23 -4.68 -18.42
N TYR A 61 2.13 -5.16 -17.17
CA TYR A 61 0.84 -5.22 -16.45
C TYR A 61 0.38 -3.84 -15.93
N GLY A 62 0.16 -2.90 -16.84
CA GLY A 62 -0.31 -1.55 -16.56
C GLY A 62 -0.44 -0.63 -17.78
N GLN A 63 -0.43 -1.18 -19.00
CA GLN A 63 -0.82 -0.45 -20.22
C GLN A 63 -2.30 -0.67 -20.55
#